data_AF-A0A535FEL5-F1
#
_entry.id   AF-A0A535FEL5-F1
#
_cell.length_a   1.000
_cell.length_b   1.000
_cell.length_c   1.000
_cell.angle_alpha   90.00
_cell.angle_beta   90.00
_cell.angle_gamma   90.00
#
_symmetry.space_group_name_H-M   'P 1'
#
loop_
_entity.id
_entity.type
_entity.pdbx_description
1 polymer ?
#
loop_
_entity_poly.entity_id
_entity_poly.type
_entity_poly.pdbx_seq_one_letter_code
_entity_poly.pdbx_strand_id
1 'polypeptide(L)'
;MSTPTKYPLTKTSKRIWHTPRSRFAWFWFSFSLICCVTLYVLDTFDVVSEFSRISHGGIPAYIMILMGAAYSLRTRFMRNLPGKAQNWLWMHMWIGIGALIVAGLHDGFLFLPIFSYTESHLGMLALYSLILIVGSGIAGRLLDRWQARVIVQEANTNGVGIAGTVSSRLLELEYIVERLYAGKSEVFKQYCAQAIRSADEPLRNLPKIMPQEQADFQRAYTTLQDHARLKRSLMKQEHARRIFRGWRTGHTALAPLALLIITYHALTQLMTTMFHLLIPWLP
;
A
#
# COMPACT_ATOMS: atom_id res chain seq x y z
N MET A 1 26.29 8.39 47.42
CA MET A 1 26.32 7.19 46.54
C MET A 1 24.87 6.76 46.29
N SER A 2 24.29 7.23 45.20
CA SER A 2 22.90 6.91 44.80
C SER A 2 22.91 5.69 43.90
N THR A 3 22.31 4.61 44.37
CA THR A 3 22.08 3.38 43.59
C THR A 3 21.03 3.64 42.51
N PRO A 4 21.30 3.34 41.23
CA PRO A 4 20.28 3.43 40.20
C PRO A 4 19.28 2.29 40.39
N THR A 5 18.06 2.66 40.78
CA THR A 5 16.90 1.79 40.91
C THR A 5 16.57 1.16 39.56
N LYS A 6 16.79 -0.16 39.44
CA LYS A 6 16.32 -0.97 38.31
C LYS A 6 14.81 -1.00 38.35
N TYR A 7 14.16 -0.20 37.50
CA TYR A 7 12.72 -0.34 37.29
C TYR A 7 12.43 -1.73 36.71
N PRO A 8 11.55 -2.53 37.32
CA PRO A 8 11.12 -3.79 36.74
C PRO A 8 10.36 -3.49 35.45
N LEU A 9 10.92 -3.93 34.32
CA LEU A 9 10.22 -3.97 33.04
C LEU A 9 9.08 -4.98 33.14
N THR A 10 7.96 -4.58 33.71
CA THR A 10 6.71 -5.33 33.64
C THR A 10 6.31 -5.46 32.18
N LYS A 11 6.55 -6.65 31.61
CA LYS A 11 6.12 -7.10 30.29
C LYS A 11 4.60 -7.17 30.21
N THR A 12 3.90 -6.05 30.31
CA THR A 12 2.54 -5.96 29.76
C THR A 12 2.70 -5.47 28.32
N SER A 13 3.08 -6.40 27.43
CA SER A 13 2.97 -6.23 25.97
C SER A 13 1.48 -6.25 25.61
N LYS A 14 0.76 -5.20 26.04
CA LYS A 14 -0.63 -4.97 25.68
C LYS A 14 -0.58 -4.47 24.25
N ARG A 15 -0.90 -5.35 23.30
CA ARG A 15 -0.99 -5.13 21.85
C ARG A 15 -1.55 -3.73 21.52
N ILE A 16 -0.67 -2.75 21.30
CA ILE A 16 -1.06 -1.32 21.11
C ILE A 16 -1.71 -1.09 19.74
N TRP A 17 -1.58 -2.05 18.81
CA TRP A 17 -2.05 -1.90 17.43
C TRP A 17 -3.38 -2.60 17.20
N HIS A 18 -4.48 -1.97 17.62
CA HIS A 18 -5.79 -2.27 17.05
C HIS A 18 -5.90 -1.57 15.69
N THR A 19 -6.00 -2.35 14.62
CA THR A 19 -6.45 -1.78 13.33
C THR A 19 -7.89 -1.32 13.51
N PRO A 20 -8.20 -0.03 13.33
CA PRO A 20 -9.56 0.44 13.51
C PRO A 20 -10.48 -0.29 12.53
N ARG A 21 -11.41 -1.07 13.09
CA ARG A 21 -12.42 -1.81 12.32
C ARG A 21 -13.46 -0.79 11.87
N SER A 22 -13.23 -0.19 10.72
CA SER A 22 -14.12 0.81 10.15
C SER A 22 -15.38 0.14 9.61
N ARG A 23 -16.55 0.42 10.23
CA ARG A 23 -17.87 0.02 9.70
C ARG A 23 -18.16 0.64 8.32
N PHE A 24 -17.44 1.70 7.95
CA PHE A 24 -17.62 2.38 6.66
C PHE A 24 -17.22 1.53 5.45
N ALA A 25 -16.40 0.48 5.64
CA ALA A 25 -16.11 -0.45 4.55
C ALA A 25 -17.39 -1.11 4.00
N TRP A 26 -18.29 -1.50 4.90
CA TRP A 26 -19.59 -2.08 4.55
C TRP A 26 -20.55 -1.05 3.98
N PHE A 27 -20.56 0.18 4.51
CA PHE A 27 -21.37 1.26 3.96
C PHE A 27 -21.05 1.52 2.48
N TRP A 28 -19.77 1.68 2.15
CA TRP A 28 -19.35 1.94 0.76
C TRP A 28 -19.54 0.74 -0.15
N PHE A 29 -19.39 -0.48 0.37
CA PHE A 29 -19.75 -1.70 -0.34
C PHE A 29 -21.24 -1.72 -0.69
N SER A 30 -22.11 -1.54 0.30
CA SER A 30 -23.56 -1.51 0.10
C SER A 30 -23.97 -0.39 -0.86
N PHE A 31 -23.37 0.79 -0.74
CA PHE A 31 -23.62 1.90 -1.66
C PHE A 31 -23.25 1.52 -3.11
N SER A 32 -22.04 0.99 -3.33
CA SER A 32 -21.62 0.55 -4.66
C SER A 32 -22.51 -0.56 -5.21
N LEU A 33 -22.91 -1.51 -4.37
CA LEU A 33 -23.78 -2.62 -4.74
C LEU A 33 -25.17 -2.11 -5.15
N ILE A 34 -25.77 -1.23 -4.35
CA ILE A 34 -27.07 -0.60 -4.66
C ILE A 34 -26.98 0.15 -5.99
N CYS A 35 -25.93 0.96 -6.20
CA CYS A 35 -25.74 1.65 -7.48
C CYS A 35 -25.67 0.67 -8.66
N CYS A 36 -24.91 -0.43 -8.53
CA CYS A 36 -24.78 -1.44 -9.58
C CYS A 36 -26.13 -2.15 -9.85
N VAL A 37 -26.82 -2.58 -8.79
CA VAL A 37 -28.13 -3.25 -8.91
C VAL A 37 -29.16 -2.33 -9.53
N THR A 38 -29.25 -1.08 -9.09
CA THR A 38 -30.18 -0.10 -9.66
C THR A 38 -29.92 0.11 -11.15
N LEU A 39 -28.66 0.29 -11.56
CA LEU A 39 -28.31 0.44 -12.97
C LEU A 39 -28.64 -0.83 -13.78
N TYR A 40 -28.37 -2.01 -13.22
CA TYR A 40 -28.69 -3.29 -13.85
C TYR A 40 -30.21 -3.51 -14.02
N VAL A 41 -31.01 -3.17 -13.01
CA VAL A 41 -32.48 -3.26 -13.09
C VAL A 41 -33.02 -2.28 -14.14
N LEU A 42 -32.55 -1.03 -14.14
CA LEU A 42 -32.98 -0.04 -15.13
C LEU A 42 -32.68 -0.49 -16.57
N ASP A 43 -31.51 -1.11 -16.77
CA ASP A 43 -31.11 -1.71 -18.04
C ASP A 43 -31.98 -2.90 -18.44
N THR A 44 -32.20 -3.86 -17.53
CA THR A 44 -32.95 -5.09 -17.79
C THR A 44 -34.42 -4.85 -18.15
N PHE A 45 -35.06 -3.86 -17.52
CA PHE A 45 -36.48 -3.58 -17.72
C PHE A 45 -36.75 -2.57 -18.84
N ASP A 46 -35.72 -2.15 -19.59
CA ASP A 46 -35.80 -1.17 -20.69
C ASP A 46 -36.64 0.06 -20.31
N VAL A 47 -36.57 0.45 -19.02
CA VAL A 47 -37.41 1.51 -18.42
C VAL A 47 -37.12 2.87 -19.06
N VAL A 48 -36.05 2.96 -19.83
CA VAL A 48 -35.53 4.19 -20.38
C VAL A 48 -35.26 4.01 -21.88
N SER A 49 -35.61 5.02 -22.68
CA SER A 49 -35.65 4.99 -24.17
C SER A 49 -34.34 4.60 -24.88
N GLU A 50 -34.33 4.39 -26.20
CA GLU A 50 -33.10 4.05 -26.96
C GLU A 50 -31.95 5.06 -26.79
N PHE A 51 -32.25 6.36 -26.66
CA PHE A 51 -31.25 7.40 -26.35
C PHE A 51 -30.55 7.15 -25.01
N SER A 52 -31.20 6.39 -24.16
CA SER A 52 -30.71 6.06 -22.84
C SER A 52 -29.76 4.87 -22.85
N ARG A 53 -29.82 3.91 -23.78
CA ARG A 53 -28.96 2.71 -23.72
C ARG A 53 -27.46 3.05 -23.77
N ILE A 54 -27.07 4.05 -24.58
CA ILE A 54 -25.69 4.59 -24.62
C ILE A 54 -25.34 5.34 -23.32
N SER A 55 -26.33 5.97 -22.68
CA SER A 55 -26.16 6.61 -21.37
C SER A 55 -26.12 5.61 -20.19
N HIS A 56 -26.69 4.40 -20.37
CA HIS A 56 -26.83 3.38 -19.33
C HIS A 56 -25.53 2.59 -19.18
N GLY A 57 -24.66 3.12 -18.33
CA GLY A 57 -23.44 2.44 -17.87
C GLY A 57 -22.19 3.24 -18.16
N GLY A 58 -22.03 3.75 -19.38
CA GLY A 58 -20.82 4.49 -19.78
C GLY A 58 -20.69 5.81 -19.03
N ILE A 59 -21.75 6.63 -19.05
CA ILE A 59 -21.79 7.92 -18.33
C ILE A 59 -21.70 7.71 -16.81
N PRO A 60 -22.52 6.84 -16.16
CA PRO A 60 -22.39 6.55 -14.73
C PRO A 60 -20.99 6.04 -14.35
N ALA A 61 -20.41 5.10 -15.10
CA ALA A 61 -19.06 4.60 -14.83
C ALA A 61 -18.02 5.72 -14.94
N TYR A 62 -18.13 6.56 -15.97
CA TYR A 62 -17.23 7.70 -16.14
C TYR A 62 -17.36 8.71 -14.98
N ILE A 63 -18.58 9.02 -14.54
CA ILE A 63 -18.82 9.87 -13.35
C ILE A 63 -18.17 9.24 -12.11
N MET A 64 -18.35 7.94 -11.89
CA MET A 64 -17.70 7.23 -10.77
C MET A 64 -16.17 7.31 -10.85
N ILE A 65 -15.59 7.17 -12.04
CA ILE A 65 -14.15 7.31 -12.27
C ILE A 65 -13.68 8.74 -11.94
N LEU A 66 -14.41 9.76 -12.39
CA LEU A 66 -14.12 11.16 -12.08
C LEU A 66 -14.21 11.43 -10.58
N MET A 67 -15.20 10.87 -9.87
CA MET A 67 -15.28 10.96 -8.40
C MET A 67 -14.07 10.30 -7.72
N GLY A 68 -13.66 9.12 -8.21
CA GLY A 68 -12.46 8.43 -7.75
C GLY A 68 -11.17 9.23 -7.98
N ALA A 69 -11.04 9.88 -9.14
CA ALA A 69 -9.90 10.73 -9.50
C ALA A 69 -9.89 12.05 -8.71
N ALA A 70 -11.04 12.69 -8.55
CA ALA A 70 -11.20 13.91 -7.75
C ALA A 70 -10.78 13.67 -6.29
N TYR A 71 -11.10 12.51 -5.73
CA TYR A 71 -10.58 12.10 -4.42
C TYR A 71 -9.05 12.02 -4.39
N SER A 72 -8.43 11.38 -5.38
CA SER A 72 -6.97 11.27 -5.45
C SER A 72 -6.31 12.65 -5.51
N LEU A 73 -6.90 13.58 -6.26
CA LEU A 73 -6.47 14.98 -6.34
C LEU A 73 -6.62 15.70 -4.99
N ARG A 74 -7.79 15.55 -4.34
CA ARG A 74 -8.08 16.13 -3.04
C ARG A 74 -7.03 15.80 -2.00
N THR A 75 -6.59 14.54 -1.89
CA THR A 75 -5.57 14.17 -0.89
C THR A 75 -4.25 14.93 -1.04
N ARG A 76 -3.98 15.47 -2.24
CA ARG A 76 -2.78 16.24 -2.57
C ARG A 76 -2.99 17.73 -2.34
N PHE A 77 -4.16 18.27 -2.70
CA PHE A 77 -4.41 19.72 -2.71
C PHE A 77 -5.27 20.25 -1.56
N MET A 78 -6.15 19.42 -0.97
CA MET A 78 -7.13 19.84 0.04
C MET A 78 -7.01 19.00 1.32
N ARG A 79 -6.13 19.43 2.23
CA ARG A 79 -5.84 18.73 3.51
C ARG A 79 -6.94 18.86 4.58
N ASN A 80 -7.88 19.80 4.43
CA ASN A 80 -8.81 20.21 5.52
C ASN A 80 -10.21 19.57 5.49
N LEU A 81 -10.48 18.63 4.60
CA LEU A 81 -11.82 18.04 4.48
C LEU A 81 -12.07 16.98 5.59
N PRO A 82 -13.28 16.96 6.18
CA PRO A 82 -13.58 16.10 7.31
C PRO A 82 -13.51 14.60 6.95
N GLY A 83 -13.27 13.78 7.97
CA GLY A 83 -13.29 12.32 7.88
C GLY A 83 -11.91 11.66 7.90
N LYS A 84 -11.87 10.41 8.39
CA LYS A 84 -10.64 9.62 8.52
C LYS A 84 -10.13 9.19 7.15
N ALA A 85 -8.83 9.31 6.89
CA ALA A 85 -8.18 8.88 5.65
C ALA A 85 -8.55 7.43 5.25
N GLN A 86 -8.72 6.55 6.24
CA GLN A 86 -9.15 5.16 6.02
C GLN A 86 -10.55 5.04 5.38
N ASN A 87 -11.50 5.88 5.76
CA ASN A 87 -12.86 5.85 5.19
C ASN A 87 -12.82 6.24 3.72
N TRP A 88 -12.02 7.25 3.40
CA TRP A 88 -11.84 7.72 2.04
C TRP A 88 -11.11 6.72 1.14
N LEU A 89 -10.14 5.98 1.69
CA LEU A 89 -9.51 4.86 0.98
C LEU A 89 -10.53 3.75 0.64
N TRP A 90 -11.46 3.44 1.56
CA TRP A 90 -12.52 2.47 1.29
C TRP A 90 -13.49 2.96 0.21
N MET A 91 -13.89 4.23 0.27
CA MET A 91 -14.70 4.86 -0.77
C MET A 91 -14.02 4.73 -2.14
N HIS A 92 -12.76 5.13 -2.27
CA HIS A 92 -12.02 5.08 -3.53
C HIS A 92 -11.93 3.65 -4.10
N MET A 93 -11.68 2.66 -3.24
CA MET A 93 -11.64 1.25 -3.64
C MET A 93 -13.00 0.75 -4.16
N TRP A 94 -14.08 0.99 -3.41
CA TRP A 94 -15.40 0.50 -3.79
C TRP A 94 -15.98 1.25 -4.99
N ILE A 95 -15.76 2.56 -5.10
CA ILE A 95 -16.12 3.32 -6.30
C ILE A 95 -15.36 2.79 -7.52
N GLY A 96 -14.06 2.49 -7.40
CA GLY A 96 -13.29 1.91 -8.51
C GLY A 96 -13.81 0.52 -8.93
N ILE A 97 -14.11 -0.36 -7.96
CA ILE A 97 -14.71 -1.68 -8.23
C ILE A 97 -16.09 -1.53 -8.86
N GLY A 98 -16.93 -0.64 -8.32
CA GLY A 98 -18.25 -0.35 -8.87
C GLY A 98 -18.19 0.19 -10.29
N ALA A 99 -17.29 1.13 -10.56
CA ALA A 99 -17.07 1.66 -11.91
C ALA A 99 -16.65 0.56 -12.89
N LEU A 100 -15.81 -0.38 -12.45
CA LEU A 100 -15.41 -1.53 -13.27
C LEU A 100 -16.59 -2.46 -13.56
N ILE A 101 -17.43 -2.76 -12.58
CA ILE A 101 -18.63 -3.58 -12.77
C ILE A 101 -19.59 -2.89 -13.74
N VAL A 102 -19.89 -1.61 -13.52
CA VAL A 102 -20.78 -0.82 -14.38
C VAL A 102 -20.23 -0.70 -15.80
N ALA A 103 -18.92 -0.49 -15.96
CA ALA A 103 -18.27 -0.46 -17.27
C ALA A 103 -18.30 -1.82 -17.98
N GLY A 104 -18.26 -2.94 -17.25
CA GLY A 104 -18.43 -4.28 -17.81
C GLY A 104 -19.88 -4.61 -18.21
N LEU A 105 -20.86 -3.93 -17.62
CA LEU A 105 -22.26 -4.01 -18.04
C LEU A 105 -22.55 -3.14 -19.27
N HIS A 106 -21.79 -2.06 -19.47
CA HIS A 106 -21.92 -1.17 -20.62
C HIS A 106 -21.52 -1.88 -21.92
N ASP A 107 -22.47 -2.00 -22.86
CA ASP A 107 -22.28 -2.53 -24.22
C ASP A 107 -21.91 -4.03 -24.34
N GLY A 108 -22.48 -4.88 -23.46
CA GLY A 108 -22.49 -6.33 -23.70
C GLY A 108 -21.16 -7.06 -23.49
N PHE A 109 -20.17 -6.45 -22.82
CA PHE A 109 -18.92 -7.12 -22.42
C PHE A 109 -19.10 -8.35 -21.50
N LEU A 110 -20.34 -8.72 -21.16
CA LEU A 110 -20.69 -9.99 -20.51
C LEU A 110 -20.22 -11.22 -21.31
N PHE A 111 -20.01 -11.07 -22.63
CA PHE A 111 -19.38 -12.08 -23.48
C PHE A 111 -18.05 -11.53 -24.00
N LEU A 112 -16.98 -11.63 -23.20
CA LEU A 112 -15.61 -11.37 -23.64
C LEU A 112 -15.00 -12.64 -24.25
N PRO A 113 -15.11 -12.92 -25.57
CA PRO A 113 -14.07 -13.68 -26.22
C PRO A 113 -12.83 -12.76 -26.17
N ILE A 114 -11.86 -13.13 -25.33
CA ILE A 114 -10.59 -12.41 -25.07
C ILE A 114 -9.81 -12.09 -26.37
N PHE A 115 -10.28 -12.56 -27.54
CA PHE A 115 -9.66 -12.46 -28.85
C PHE A 115 -10.56 -11.91 -29.98
N SER A 116 -11.83 -11.54 -29.75
CA SER A 116 -12.59 -10.88 -30.82
C SER A 116 -12.23 -9.40 -30.85
N TYR A 117 -11.48 -9.01 -31.88
CA TYR A 117 -11.25 -7.63 -32.24
C TYR A 117 -12.59 -6.96 -32.60
N THR A 118 -13.25 -6.36 -31.62
CA THR A 118 -14.36 -5.43 -31.88
C THR A 118 -13.79 -4.19 -32.57
N GLU A 119 -14.44 -3.71 -33.64
CA GLU A 119 -13.99 -2.57 -34.48
C GLU A 119 -13.76 -1.26 -33.69
N SER A 120 -14.29 -1.17 -32.46
CA SER A 120 -14.01 -0.13 -31.46
C SER A 120 -12.74 -0.42 -30.65
N HIS A 121 -11.55 -0.25 -31.25
CA HIS A 121 -10.26 -0.44 -30.56
C HIS A 121 -10.11 0.41 -29.28
N LEU A 122 -10.80 1.55 -29.21
CA LEU A 122 -10.70 2.49 -28.09
C LEU A 122 -11.47 2.03 -26.84
N GLY A 123 -12.61 1.35 -27.00
CA GLY A 123 -13.41 0.85 -25.87
C GLY A 123 -12.66 -0.20 -25.06
N MET A 124 -12.04 -1.17 -25.74
CA MET A 124 -11.23 -2.20 -25.08
C MET A 124 -10.02 -1.62 -24.35
N LEU A 125 -9.33 -0.64 -24.94
CA LEU A 125 -8.20 0.02 -24.27
C LEU A 125 -8.64 0.77 -23.00
N ALA A 126 -9.81 1.42 -23.02
CA ALA A 126 -10.37 2.08 -21.84
C ALA A 126 -10.73 1.06 -20.74
N LEU A 127 -11.35 -0.06 -21.12
CA LEU A 127 -11.68 -1.15 -20.19
C LEU A 127 -10.43 -1.78 -19.57
N TYR A 128 -9.41 -2.13 -20.38
CA TYR A 128 -8.15 -2.66 -19.85
C TYR A 128 -7.43 -1.65 -18.97
N SER A 129 -7.44 -0.37 -19.32
CA SER A 129 -6.90 0.69 -18.48
C SER A 129 -7.63 0.77 -17.13
N LEU A 130 -8.95 0.62 -17.12
CA LEU A 130 -9.78 0.59 -15.92
C LEU A 130 -9.47 -0.67 -15.06
N ILE A 131 -9.38 -1.85 -15.67
CA ILE A 131 -8.99 -3.09 -14.99
C ILE A 131 -7.61 -2.95 -14.35
N LEU A 132 -6.63 -2.44 -15.09
CA LEU A 132 -5.26 -2.26 -14.59
C LEU A 132 -5.20 -1.26 -13.44
N ILE A 133 -5.91 -0.12 -13.51
CA ILE A 133 -5.88 0.87 -12.43
C ILE A 133 -6.63 0.38 -11.18
N VAL A 134 -7.77 -0.28 -11.33
CA VAL A 134 -8.53 -0.85 -10.21
C VAL A 134 -7.77 -2.02 -9.58
N GLY A 135 -7.26 -2.95 -10.40
CA GLY A 135 -6.44 -4.07 -9.97
C GLY A 135 -5.19 -3.62 -9.23
N SER A 136 -4.52 -2.56 -9.71
CA SER A 136 -3.40 -1.97 -9.00
C SER A 136 -3.83 -1.26 -7.69
N GLY A 137 -5.01 -0.64 -7.64
CA GLY A 137 -5.58 -0.14 -6.38
C GLY A 137 -5.74 -1.25 -5.32
N ILE A 138 -6.29 -2.41 -5.72
CA ILE A 138 -6.49 -3.58 -4.86
C ILE A 138 -5.15 -4.16 -4.40
N ALA A 139 -4.21 -4.36 -5.32
CA ALA A 139 -2.86 -4.86 -5.01
C ALA A 139 -2.14 -3.91 -4.02
N GLY A 140 -2.26 -2.59 -4.20
CA GLY A 140 -1.75 -1.60 -3.25
C GLY A 140 -2.30 -1.77 -1.83
N ARG A 141 -3.59 -2.13 -1.70
CA ARG A 141 -4.20 -2.40 -0.39
C ARG A 141 -3.71 -3.70 0.24
N LEU A 142 -3.47 -4.73 -0.56
CA LEU A 142 -2.89 -5.98 -0.08
C LEU A 142 -1.45 -5.75 0.39
N LEU A 143 -0.67 -4.98 -0.37
CA LEU A 143 0.69 -4.56 -0.01
C LEU A 143 0.71 -3.74 1.29
N ASP A 144 -0.21 -2.81 1.48
CA ASP A 144 -0.36 -2.04 2.73
C ASP A 144 -0.63 -2.96 3.94
N ARG A 145 -1.55 -3.92 3.81
CA ARG A 145 -1.81 -4.92 4.86
C ARG A 145 -0.59 -5.79 5.13
N TRP A 146 0.10 -6.23 4.08
CA TRP A 146 1.33 -7.02 4.21
C TRP A 146 2.43 -6.23 4.92
N GLN A 147 2.69 -4.99 4.50
CA GLN A 147 3.68 -4.10 5.13
C GLN A 147 3.35 -3.89 6.61
N ALA A 148 2.08 -3.62 6.94
CA ALA A 148 1.65 -3.45 8.33
C ALA A 148 1.89 -4.73 9.16
N ARG A 149 1.61 -5.92 8.60
CA ARG A 149 1.89 -7.20 9.26
C ARG A 149 3.39 -7.40 9.50
N VAL A 150 4.23 -7.12 8.50
CA VAL A 150 5.69 -7.22 8.62
C VAL A 150 6.20 -6.29 9.72
N ILE A 151 5.77 -5.03 9.73
CA ILE A 151 6.18 -4.06 10.75
C ILE A 151 5.72 -4.49 12.14
N VAL A 152 4.48 -4.95 12.29
CA VAL A 152 3.95 -5.41 13.59
C VAL A 152 4.66 -6.67 14.06
N GLN A 153 4.90 -7.64 13.17
CA GLN A 153 5.63 -8.85 13.51
C GLN A 153 7.04 -8.51 13.98
N GLU A 154 7.76 -7.67 13.24
CA GLU A 154 9.10 -7.22 13.59
C GLU A 154 9.13 -6.40 14.88
N ALA A 155 8.16 -5.51 15.11
CA ALA A 155 8.05 -4.75 16.35
C ALA A 155 7.78 -5.65 17.57
N ASN A 156 6.97 -6.70 17.41
CA ASN A 156 6.69 -7.67 18.48
C ASN A 156 7.89 -8.57 18.77
N THR A 157 8.63 -8.97 17.74
CA THR A 157 9.81 -9.82 17.92
C THR A 157 11.00 -9.03 18.44
N ASN A 158 11.18 -7.76 18.05
CA ASN A 158 12.36 -6.97 18.44
C ASN A 158 12.23 -6.31 19.83
N GLY A 159 10.99 -6.07 20.32
CA GLY A 159 10.74 -5.46 21.62
C GLY A 159 11.06 -3.96 21.72
N VAL A 160 11.55 -3.34 20.64
CA VAL A 160 11.97 -1.92 20.56
C VAL A 160 10.98 -1.07 19.76
N GLY A 161 10.20 -1.69 18.87
CA GLY A 161 9.14 -1.03 18.11
C GLY A 161 9.47 -0.78 16.63
N ILE A 162 9.13 0.43 16.15
CA ILE A 162 9.18 0.82 14.74
C ILE A 162 10.60 1.28 14.37
N ALA A 163 10.97 1.16 13.10
CA ALA A 163 12.25 1.58 12.52
C ALA A 163 12.94 2.82 13.12
N GLY A 164 12.19 3.88 13.46
CA GLY A 164 12.76 5.08 14.10
C GLY A 164 13.40 4.77 15.46
N THR A 165 12.68 4.08 16.35
CA THR A 165 13.20 3.68 17.66
C THR A 165 14.25 2.59 17.55
N VAL A 166 14.14 1.70 16.56
CA VAL A 166 15.14 0.66 16.28
C VAL A 166 16.48 1.29 15.89
N SER A 167 16.48 2.32 15.04
CA SER A 167 17.70 3.04 14.65
C SER A 167 18.39 3.70 15.85
N SER A 168 17.63 4.41 16.70
CA SER A 168 18.18 5.00 17.93
C SER A 168 18.77 3.95 18.86
N ARG A 169 18.10 2.79 19.00
CA ARG A 169 18.59 1.70 19.84
C ARG A 169 19.86 1.04 19.27
N LEU A 170 19.99 0.95 17.94
CA LEU A 170 21.21 0.45 17.30
C LEU A 170 22.42 1.33 17.64
N LEU A 171 22.28 2.66 17.55
CA LEU A 171 23.33 3.61 17.94
C LEU A 171 23.72 3.49 19.42
N GLU A 172 22.74 3.28 20.30
CA GLU A 172 23.01 3.05 21.73
C GLU A 172 23.81 1.76 21.96
N LEU A 173 23.45 0.66 21.26
CA LEU A 173 24.17 -0.60 21.35
C LEU A 173 25.60 -0.48 20.81
N GLU A 174 25.81 0.26 19.72
CA GLU A 174 27.15 0.55 19.17
C GLU A 174 28.00 1.28 20.21
N TYR A 175 27.48 2.34 20.82
CA TYR A 175 28.18 3.07 21.89
C TYR A 175 28.53 2.18 23.10
N ILE A 176 27.61 1.28 23.50
CA ILE A 176 27.87 0.33 24.59
C ILE A 176 29.03 -0.61 24.22
N VAL A 177 29.05 -1.13 22.98
CA VAL A 177 30.13 -2.00 22.50
C VAL A 177 31.46 -1.25 22.44
N GLU A 178 31.47 -0.01 21.93
CA GLU A 178 32.66 0.86 21.91
C GLU A 178 33.26 1.04 23.29
N ARG A 179 32.42 1.31 24.29
CA ARG A 179 32.86 1.46 25.68
C ARG A 179 33.42 0.16 26.26
N LEU A 180 32.88 -1.00 25.87
CA LEU A 180 33.33 -2.30 26.37
C LEU A 180 34.71 -2.70 25.83
N TYR A 181 35.03 -2.36 24.58
CA TYR A 181 36.34 -2.68 23.99
C TYR A 181 37.38 -1.55 24.14
N ALA A 182 37.00 -0.38 24.67
CA ALA A 182 37.93 0.73 24.90
C ALA A 182 39.09 0.29 25.81
N GLY A 183 40.33 0.50 25.34
CA GLY A 183 41.54 0.08 26.07
C GLY A 183 41.82 -1.44 26.08
N LYS A 184 41.03 -2.26 25.38
CA LYS A 184 41.23 -3.72 25.28
C LYS A 184 42.24 -4.10 24.17
N SER A 185 42.56 -5.39 24.11
CA SER A 185 43.41 -5.99 23.09
C SER A 185 42.91 -5.71 21.67
N GLU A 186 43.85 -5.65 20.73
CA GLU A 186 43.54 -5.32 19.34
C GLU A 186 42.63 -6.37 18.68
N VAL A 187 42.79 -7.64 19.04
CA VAL A 187 41.93 -8.74 18.56
C VAL A 187 40.47 -8.54 18.99
N PHE A 188 40.22 -8.09 20.23
CA PHE A 188 38.87 -7.77 20.71
C PHE A 188 38.28 -6.60 19.91
N LYS A 189 39.04 -5.51 19.77
CA LYS A 189 38.59 -4.32 19.02
C LYS A 189 38.23 -4.66 17.57
N GLN A 190 39.11 -5.39 16.88
CA GLN A 190 38.89 -5.80 15.49
C GLN A 190 37.64 -6.68 15.36
N TYR A 191 37.45 -7.63 16.27
CA TYR A 191 36.27 -8.48 16.27
C TYR A 191 34.97 -7.66 16.43
N CYS A 192 34.91 -6.74 17.39
CA CYS A 192 33.74 -5.90 17.60
C CYS A 192 33.46 -4.96 16.42
N ALA A 193 34.50 -4.31 15.88
CA ALA A 193 34.37 -3.43 14.73
C ALA A 193 33.89 -4.19 13.49
N GLN A 194 34.41 -5.41 13.27
CA GLN A 194 33.97 -6.29 12.19
C GLN A 194 32.51 -6.74 12.41
N ALA A 195 32.14 -7.12 13.63
CA ALA A 195 30.78 -7.56 13.98
C ALA A 195 29.72 -6.48 13.73
N ILE A 196 30.00 -5.21 14.07
CA ILE A 196 29.09 -4.08 13.83
C ILE A 196 28.89 -3.86 12.31
N ARG A 197 29.98 -3.92 11.54
CA ARG A 197 29.96 -3.76 10.07
C ARG A 197 29.20 -4.92 9.41
N SER A 198 29.55 -6.14 9.76
CA SER A 198 29.02 -7.39 9.19
C SER A 198 27.78 -7.92 9.90
N ALA A 199 26.96 -7.06 10.51
CA ALA A 199 25.80 -7.47 11.32
C ALA A 199 24.72 -8.30 10.59
N ASP A 200 24.85 -8.50 9.28
CA ASP A 200 24.04 -9.45 8.51
C ASP A 200 24.53 -10.90 8.67
N GLU A 201 25.83 -11.08 8.84
CA GLU A 201 26.44 -12.39 8.99
C GLU A 201 26.32 -12.91 10.43
N PRO A 202 26.05 -14.21 10.62
CA PRO A 202 26.18 -14.82 11.94
C PRO A 202 27.62 -14.65 12.44
N LEU A 203 27.76 -14.25 13.70
CA LEU A 203 29.05 -14.17 14.39
C LEU A 203 29.67 -15.57 14.47
N ARG A 204 30.42 -15.93 13.44
CA ARG A 204 31.16 -17.19 13.32
C ARG A 204 32.61 -16.94 13.70
N ASN A 205 33.25 -17.93 14.32
CA ASN A 205 34.62 -17.91 14.81
C ASN A 205 34.84 -16.95 15.98
N LEU A 206 34.82 -17.52 17.19
CA LEU A 206 35.17 -16.78 18.40
C LEU A 206 36.70 -16.58 18.42
N PRO A 207 37.19 -15.34 18.50
CA PRO A 207 38.62 -15.09 18.65
C PRO A 207 39.13 -15.65 19.97
N LYS A 208 40.42 -15.98 20.02
CA LYS A 208 41.11 -16.30 21.28
C LYS A 208 41.34 -15.00 22.04
N ILE A 209 40.51 -14.75 23.05
CA ILE A 209 40.56 -13.56 23.90
C ILE A 209 41.35 -13.85 25.18
N MET A 210 42.07 -12.85 25.68
CA MET A 210 42.83 -12.96 26.94
C MET A 210 41.88 -13.28 28.12
N PRO A 211 42.28 -14.13 29.08
CA PRO A 211 41.42 -14.51 30.21
C PRO A 211 40.84 -13.32 30.98
N GLN A 212 41.63 -12.25 31.13
CA GLN A 212 41.24 -11.02 31.84
C GLN A 212 40.13 -10.24 31.12
N GLU A 213 39.95 -10.43 29.82
CA GLU A 213 38.98 -9.72 28.99
C GLU A 213 37.69 -10.53 28.74
N GLN A 214 37.65 -11.80 29.15
CA GLN A 214 36.54 -12.72 28.83
C GLN A 214 35.17 -12.22 29.29
N ALA A 215 35.10 -11.61 30.49
CA ALA A 215 33.83 -11.10 31.03
C ALA A 215 33.28 -9.92 30.20
N ASP A 216 34.14 -8.97 29.81
CA ASP A 216 33.76 -7.84 28.97
C ASP A 216 33.45 -8.30 27.54
N PHE A 217 34.22 -9.26 27.02
CA PHE A 217 33.97 -9.87 25.73
C PHE A 217 32.61 -10.56 25.69
N GLN A 218 32.23 -11.31 26.74
CA GLN A 218 30.92 -11.96 26.79
C GLN A 218 29.78 -10.94 26.78
N ARG A 219 29.93 -9.81 27.50
CA ARG A 219 28.95 -8.71 27.48
C ARG A 219 28.87 -8.06 26.09
N ALA A 220 30.02 -7.74 25.49
CA ALA A 220 30.09 -7.18 24.16
C ALA A 220 29.45 -8.12 23.13
N TYR A 221 29.73 -9.43 23.22
CA TYR A 221 29.16 -10.45 22.37
C TYR A 221 27.63 -10.50 22.47
N THR A 222 27.06 -10.49 23.68
CA THR A 222 25.59 -10.42 23.84
C THR A 222 24.99 -9.13 23.27
N THR A 223 25.70 -8.01 23.43
CA THR A 223 25.25 -6.69 22.91
C THR A 223 25.30 -6.67 21.38
N LEU A 224 26.31 -7.30 20.78
CA LEU A 224 26.46 -7.49 19.34
C LEU A 224 25.39 -8.43 18.76
N GLN A 225 24.97 -9.47 19.50
CA GLN A 225 23.86 -10.33 19.09
C GLN A 225 22.54 -9.56 19.02
N ASP A 226 22.26 -8.72 20.03
CA ASP A 226 21.08 -7.85 20.04
C ASP A 226 21.15 -6.82 18.90
N HIS A 227 22.33 -6.23 18.66
CA HIS A 227 22.55 -5.30 17.55
C HIS A 227 22.26 -5.97 16.20
N ALA A 228 22.85 -7.15 15.93
CA ALA A 228 22.63 -7.89 14.69
C ALA A 228 21.14 -8.25 14.49
N ARG A 229 20.45 -8.66 15.56
CA ARG A 229 19.00 -8.93 15.52
C ARG A 229 18.20 -7.67 15.15
N LEU A 230 18.47 -6.54 15.80
CA LEU A 230 17.79 -5.28 15.53
C LEU A 230 18.06 -4.76 14.11
N LYS A 231 19.30 -4.87 13.62
CA LYS A 231 19.69 -4.47 12.27
C LYS A 231 18.93 -5.26 11.20
N ARG A 232 18.86 -6.60 11.35
CA ARG A 232 18.05 -7.46 10.46
C ARG A 232 16.57 -7.08 10.48
N SER A 233 16.03 -6.78 11.66
CA SER A 233 14.64 -6.30 11.79
C SER A 233 14.43 -4.99 11.04
N LEU A 234 15.35 -4.03 11.20
CA LEU A 234 15.30 -2.74 10.50
C LEU A 234 15.35 -2.93 8.98
N MET A 235 16.27 -3.76 8.47
CA MET A 235 16.41 -4.04 7.04
C MET A 235 15.13 -4.59 6.41
N LYS A 236 14.43 -5.51 7.10
CA LYS A 236 13.14 -6.04 6.64
C LYS A 236 12.07 -4.94 6.59
N GLN A 237 12.00 -4.09 7.62
CA GLN A 237 11.06 -2.96 7.65
C GLN A 237 11.37 -1.92 6.55
N GLU A 238 12.65 -1.70 6.24
CA GLU A 238 13.08 -0.81 5.15
C GLU A 238 12.80 -1.42 3.77
N HIS A 239 13.04 -2.72 3.59
CA HIS A 239 12.73 -3.42 2.36
C HIS A 239 11.23 -3.36 2.04
N ALA A 240 10.37 -3.65 3.03
CA ALA A 240 8.91 -3.53 2.88
C ALA A 240 8.49 -2.10 2.52
N ARG A 241 9.10 -1.07 3.15
CA ARG A 241 8.86 0.34 2.82
C ARG A 241 9.31 0.68 1.39
N ARG A 242 10.45 0.15 0.92
CA ARG A 242 10.93 0.36 -0.46
C ARG A 242 9.97 -0.22 -1.50
N ILE A 243 9.52 -1.46 -1.31
CA ILE A 243 8.53 -2.11 -2.18
C ILE A 243 7.26 -1.25 -2.27
N PHE A 244 6.72 -0.83 -1.12
CA PHE A 244 5.50 -0.01 -1.10
C PHE A 244 5.67 1.36 -1.76
N ARG A 245 6.83 2.01 -1.60
CA ARG A 245 7.14 3.27 -2.30
C ARG A 245 7.18 3.07 -3.81
N GLY A 246 7.87 2.03 -4.29
CA GLY A 246 7.95 1.69 -5.71
C GLY A 246 6.56 1.46 -6.30
N TRP A 247 5.74 0.67 -5.61
CA TRP A 247 4.34 0.45 -5.98
C TRP A 247 3.55 1.75 -6.08
N ARG A 248 3.62 2.60 -5.05
CA ARG A 248 2.89 3.87 -5.00
C ARG A 248 3.29 4.81 -6.14
N THR A 249 4.58 4.86 -6.49
CA THR A 249 5.08 5.65 -7.63
C THR A 249 4.49 5.12 -8.94
N GLY A 250 4.56 3.81 -9.17
CA GLY A 250 4.00 3.17 -10.37
C GLY A 250 2.50 3.42 -10.51
N HIS A 251 1.72 3.15 -9.46
CA HIS A 251 0.27 3.39 -9.46
C HIS A 251 -0.08 4.88 -9.66
N THR A 252 0.70 5.80 -9.07
CA THR A 252 0.51 7.24 -9.26
C THR A 252 0.75 7.68 -10.70
N ALA A 253 1.68 7.06 -11.43
CA ALA A 253 1.92 7.33 -12.84
C ALA A 253 0.87 6.66 -13.74
N LEU A 254 0.42 5.46 -13.37
CA LEU A 254 -0.62 4.73 -14.11
C LEU A 254 -1.98 5.44 -14.06
N ALA A 255 -2.34 6.04 -12.92
CA ALA A 255 -3.64 6.70 -12.73
C ALA A 255 -3.95 7.80 -13.77
N PRO A 256 -3.11 8.83 -14.00
CA PRO A 256 -3.39 9.86 -15.00
C PRO A 256 -3.37 9.30 -16.43
N LEU A 257 -2.53 8.31 -16.72
CA LEU A 257 -2.50 7.66 -18.04
C LEU A 257 -3.82 6.92 -18.32
N ALA A 258 -4.28 6.11 -17.36
CA ALA A 258 -5.56 5.42 -17.47
C ALA A 258 -6.72 6.41 -17.60
N LEU A 259 -6.72 7.49 -16.79
CA LEU A 259 -7.72 8.53 -16.86
C LEU A 259 -7.74 9.21 -18.25
N LEU A 260 -6.58 9.50 -18.84
CA LEU A 260 -6.50 10.10 -20.18
C LEU A 260 -7.12 9.18 -21.23
N ILE A 261 -6.80 7.89 -21.21
CA ILE A 261 -7.35 6.91 -22.17
C ILE A 261 -8.87 6.82 -22.01
N ILE A 262 -9.35 6.71 -20.77
CA ILE A 262 -10.79 6.61 -20.47
C ILE A 262 -11.53 7.89 -20.88
N THR A 263 -10.99 9.07 -20.55
CA THR A 263 -11.58 10.36 -20.93
C THR A 263 -11.61 10.54 -22.43
N TYR A 264 -10.53 10.18 -23.13
CA TYR A 264 -10.49 10.23 -24.60
C TYR A 264 -11.58 9.35 -25.20
N HIS A 265 -11.70 8.10 -24.74
CA HIS A 265 -12.77 7.20 -25.16
C HIS A 265 -14.17 7.81 -24.89
N ALA A 266 -14.42 8.31 -23.68
CA ALA A 266 -15.69 8.92 -23.32
C ALA A 266 -16.05 10.14 -24.21
N LEU A 267 -15.07 11.00 -24.51
CA LEU A 267 -15.28 12.16 -25.39
C LEU A 267 -15.57 11.74 -26.83
N THR A 268 -14.83 10.77 -27.38
CA THR A 268 -15.09 10.28 -28.75
C THR A 268 -16.49 9.69 -28.88
N GLN A 269 -16.93 8.87 -27.92
CA GLN A 269 -18.27 8.30 -27.92
C GLN A 269 -19.36 9.37 -27.77
N LEU A 270 -19.14 10.37 -26.92
CA LEU A 270 -20.06 11.50 -26.77
C LEU A 270 -20.18 12.29 -28.09
N MET A 271 -19.05 12.58 -28.75
CA MET A 271 -19.06 13.28 -30.03
C MET A 271 -19.79 12.47 -31.10
N THR A 272 -19.51 11.17 -31.24
CA THR A 272 -20.22 10.28 -32.19
C THR A 272 -21.72 10.30 -31.93
N THR A 273 -22.15 10.20 -30.67
CA THR A 273 -23.56 10.26 -30.29
C THR A 273 -24.18 11.61 -30.64
N MET A 274 -23.50 12.73 -30.34
CA MET A 274 -23.97 14.06 -30.69
C MET A 274 -24.10 14.26 -32.21
N PHE A 275 -23.15 13.73 -33.01
CA PHE A 275 -23.23 13.79 -34.47
C PHE A 275 -24.45 13.01 -35.00
N HIS A 276 -24.72 11.81 -34.49
CA HIS A 276 -25.91 11.04 -34.88
C HIS A 276 -27.22 11.76 -34.52
N LEU A 277 -27.26 12.49 -33.39
CA LEU A 277 -28.44 13.28 -33.01
C LEU A 277 -28.63 14.53 -33.88
N LEU A 278 -27.54 15.23 -34.22
CA LEU A 278 -27.59 16.47 -34.97
C LEU A 278 -27.86 16.24 -36.45
N ILE A 279 -27.41 15.10 -36.98
CA ILE A 279 -27.51 14.77 -38.41
C ILE A 279 -28.10 13.37 -38.57
N PRO A 280 -29.40 13.17 -38.25
CA PRO A 280 -30.03 11.84 -38.33
C PRO A 280 -30.25 11.36 -39.77
N TRP A 281 -29.95 12.19 -40.78
CA TRP A 281 -30.24 11.94 -42.20
C TRP A 281 -29.01 11.76 -43.10
N LEU A 282 -27.79 11.79 -42.55
CA LEU A 282 -26.61 11.41 -43.34
C LEU A 282 -26.50 9.87 -43.30
N PRO A 283 -26.62 9.17 -44.44
CA PRO A 283 -26.49 7.72 -44.52
C PRO A 283 -25.09 7.22 -44.15
#